data_AF-A0A5P5AZA6-F1
#
_entry.id   AF-A0A5P5AZA6-F1
#
_cell.length_a   1.000
_cell.length_b   1.000
_cell.length_c   1.000
_cell.angle_alpha   90.00
_cell.angle_beta   90.00
_cell.angle_gamma   90.00
#
_symmetry.space_group_name_H-M   'P 1'
#
loop_
_entity.id
_entity.type
_entity.pdbx_description
1 polymer ?
#
loop_
_entity_poly.entity_id
_entity_poly.type
_entity_poly.pdbx_seq_one_letter_code
_entity_poly.pdbx_strand_id
1 'polypeptide(L)'
;ETLFEVGSLSKTYTATLAALASAEGKLDLNAPASRYQPALAGAPLGKASVLEFGAYSADCLPLQFPDEVTTSAQALAFYQQWQPRGEHGTQRCYSNPSLGLFGDLAARAQQRPFADLMSQTVLPQLGLKHTYLAVPAAAQGLYAQGYDAQDRAVRVNPGPFADEAYGIKTDVVDAMRYVRLQLQPDRLTPALKQAIAITHTGYFQVGAMTQGL
;
A
#
# COMPACT_ATOMS: atom_id res chain seq x y z
N GLU A 1 -15.30 -3.97 -19.88
CA GLU A 1 -15.79 -4.22 -18.51
C GLU A 1 -15.70 -2.92 -17.70
N THR A 2 -16.63 -2.69 -16.79
CA THR A 2 -16.71 -1.45 -15.99
C THR A 2 -15.61 -1.42 -14.91
N LEU A 3 -14.94 -0.28 -14.77
CA LEU A 3 -13.92 -0.03 -13.75
C LEU A 3 -14.54 0.62 -12.51
N PHE A 4 -14.19 0.11 -11.33
CA PHE A 4 -14.60 0.63 -10.03
C PHE A 4 -13.39 0.98 -9.17
N GLU A 5 -13.53 2.03 -8.37
CA GLU A 5 -12.62 2.31 -7.25
C GLU A 5 -12.79 1.23 -6.17
N VAL A 6 -11.71 0.58 -5.78
CA VAL A 6 -11.77 -0.52 -4.80
C VAL A 6 -11.32 -0.11 -3.39
N GLY A 7 -11.02 1.18 -3.21
CA GLY A 7 -10.60 1.75 -1.94
C GLY A 7 -9.49 0.92 -1.29
N SER A 8 -9.69 0.54 -0.03
CA SER A 8 -8.69 -0.17 0.76
C SER A 8 -8.34 -1.59 0.29
N LEU A 9 -8.98 -2.15 -0.75
CA LEU A 9 -8.45 -3.36 -1.39
C LEU A 9 -7.11 -3.09 -2.09
N SER A 10 -6.83 -1.82 -2.45
CA SER A 10 -5.54 -1.37 -3.02
C SER A 10 -4.34 -1.76 -2.16
N LYS A 11 -4.54 -1.89 -0.85
CA LYS A 11 -3.52 -2.23 0.12
C LYS A 11 -2.86 -3.58 -0.13
N THR A 12 -3.64 -4.54 -0.61
CA THR A 12 -3.15 -5.88 -0.98
C THR A 12 -2.18 -5.81 -2.17
N TYR A 13 -2.39 -4.88 -3.11
CA TYR A 13 -1.48 -4.62 -4.23
C TYR A 13 -0.19 -3.97 -3.74
N THR A 14 -0.29 -2.99 -2.84
CA THR A 14 0.87 -2.36 -2.17
C THR A 14 1.70 -3.38 -1.39
N ALA A 15 1.05 -4.27 -0.63
CA ALA A 15 1.68 -5.40 0.03
C ALA A 15 2.38 -6.33 -0.96
N THR A 16 1.74 -6.63 -2.10
CA THR A 16 2.35 -7.43 -3.17
C THR A 16 3.61 -6.75 -3.74
N LEU A 17 3.59 -5.43 -3.93
CA LEU A 17 4.75 -4.66 -4.40
C LEU A 17 5.92 -4.73 -3.41
N ALA A 18 5.67 -4.46 -2.13
CA ALA A 18 6.69 -4.51 -1.09
C ALA A 18 7.24 -5.94 -0.90
N ALA A 19 6.36 -6.94 -0.91
CA ALA A 19 6.73 -8.34 -0.82
C ALA A 19 7.56 -8.80 -2.03
N LEU A 20 7.23 -8.35 -3.24
CA LEU A 20 8.04 -8.62 -4.43
C LEU A 20 9.42 -7.97 -4.32
N ALA A 21 9.49 -6.71 -3.89
CA ALA A 21 10.77 -6.04 -3.65
C ALA A 21 11.61 -6.80 -2.61
N SER A 22 10.96 -7.39 -1.59
CA SER A 22 11.65 -8.20 -0.59
C SER A 22 12.12 -9.55 -1.12
N ALA A 23 11.27 -10.26 -1.87
CA ALA A 23 11.62 -11.51 -2.53
C ALA A 23 12.78 -11.35 -3.54
N GLU A 24 12.91 -10.18 -4.15
CA GLU A 24 14.01 -9.82 -5.05
C GLU A 24 15.26 -9.29 -4.32
N GLY A 25 15.24 -9.22 -2.99
CA GLY A 25 16.37 -8.74 -2.17
C GLY A 25 16.57 -7.22 -2.19
N LYS A 26 15.63 -6.46 -2.74
CA LYS A 26 15.69 -4.98 -2.81
C LYS A 26 15.18 -4.32 -1.53
N LEU A 27 14.22 -4.94 -0.85
CA LEU A 27 13.61 -4.46 0.38
C LEU A 27 13.82 -5.44 1.54
N ASP A 28 14.35 -4.95 2.64
CA ASP A 28 14.41 -5.66 3.91
C ASP A 28 13.23 -5.21 4.77
N LEU A 29 12.24 -6.10 4.93
CA LEU A 29 11.03 -5.80 5.71
C LEU A 29 11.33 -5.52 7.18
N ASN A 30 12.42 -6.06 7.73
CA ASN A 30 12.80 -5.87 9.12
C ASN A 30 13.68 -4.63 9.32
N ALA A 31 14.15 -4.01 8.24
CA ALA A 31 14.96 -2.81 8.35
C ALA A 31 14.14 -1.62 8.85
N PRO A 32 14.75 -0.70 9.62
CA PRO A 32 14.07 0.51 10.07
C PRO A 32 13.70 1.39 8.88
N ALA A 33 12.56 2.09 8.96
CA ALA A 33 12.08 3.00 7.91
C ALA A 33 13.12 4.07 7.53
N SER A 34 13.91 4.54 8.50
CA SER A 34 15.00 5.49 8.25
C SER A 34 16.07 4.99 7.26
N ARG A 35 16.20 3.67 7.04
CA ARG A 35 17.07 3.10 6.00
C ARG A 35 16.65 3.53 4.60
N TYR A 36 15.35 3.60 4.33
CA TYR A 36 14.79 3.89 3.01
C TYR A 36 14.29 5.33 2.89
N GLN A 37 13.93 5.96 4.01
CA GLN A 37 13.65 7.40 4.12
C GLN A 37 14.61 8.05 5.14
N PRO A 38 15.83 8.46 4.73
CA PRO A 38 16.82 9.05 5.63
C PRO A 38 16.33 10.30 6.36
N ALA A 39 15.33 11.02 5.82
CA ALA A 39 14.73 12.17 6.48
C ALA A 39 13.98 11.82 7.78
N LEU A 40 13.69 10.53 8.03
CA LEU A 40 13.15 10.05 9.30
C LEU A 40 14.25 9.69 10.32
N ALA A 41 15.53 9.86 10.00
CA ALA A 41 16.59 9.65 10.97
C ALA A 41 16.40 10.56 12.20
N GLY A 42 16.41 9.96 13.39
CA GLY A 42 16.15 10.65 14.65
C GLY A 42 14.66 10.79 15.01
N ALA A 43 13.74 10.67 14.06
CA ALA A 43 12.31 10.60 14.35
C ALA A 43 11.96 9.24 14.96
N PRO A 44 11.03 9.16 15.93
CA PRO A 44 10.64 7.88 16.53
C PRO A 44 10.14 6.86 15.51
N LEU A 45 9.29 7.29 14.57
CA LEU A 45 8.80 6.44 13.47
C LEU A 45 9.91 5.94 12.53
N GLY A 46 11.05 6.63 12.47
CA GLY A 46 12.19 6.18 11.68
C GLY A 46 12.86 4.90 12.21
N LYS A 47 12.57 4.51 13.47
CA LYS A 47 13.09 3.29 14.11
C LYS A 47 12.21 2.07 13.86
N ALA A 48 10.91 2.27 13.65
CA ALA A 48 10.00 1.19 13.31
C ALA A 48 10.41 0.56 11.97
N SER A 49 10.29 -0.76 11.88
CA SER A 49 10.58 -1.53 10.69
C SER A 49 9.55 -1.27 9.58
N VAL A 50 9.96 -1.51 8.34
CA VAL A 50 9.04 -1.45 7.17
C VAL A 50 7.83 -2.36 7.40
N LEU A 51 8.03 -3.56 7.94
CA LEU A 51 6.99 -4.52 8.26
C LEU A 51 5.95 -3.97 9.25
N GLU A 52 6.38 -3.25 10.27
CA GLU A 52 5.47 -2.68 11.27
C GLU A 52 4.55 -1.62 10.67
N PHE A 53 4.99 -0.89 9.64
CA PHE A 53 4.08 -0.01 8.88
C PHE A 53 3.06 -0.81 8.06
N GLY A 54 3.48 -1.91 7.43
CA GLY A 54 2.58 -2.80 6.71
C GLY A 54 1.54 -3.47 7.60
N ALA A 55 1.95 -3.85 8.82
CA ALA A 55 1.11 -4.53 9.82
C ALA A 55 0.35 -3.56 10.75
N TYR A 56 0.39 -2.25 10.49
CA TYR A 56 -0.27 -1.23 11.31
C TYR A 56 0.18 -1.20 12.78
N SER A 57 1.42 -1.60 13.03
CA SER A 57 2.01 -1.70 14.37
C SER A 57 3.20 -0.78 14.60
N ALA A 58 3.58 0.05 13.62
CA ALA A 58 4.66 1.03 13.79
C ALA A 58 4.35 2.04 14.91
N ASP A 59 3.08 2.44 15.04
CA ASP A 59 2.46 3.11 16.19
C ASP A 59 0.96 3.24 15.88
N CYS A 60 0.18 3.83 16.79
CA CYS A 60 -1.21 4.20 16.56
C CYS A 60 -1.38 5.49 15.75
N LEU A 61 -0.84 5.44 14.51
CA LEU A 61 -1.11 6.42 13.46
C LEU A 61 -2.62 6.52 13.19
N PRO A 62 -3.12 7.71 12.83
CA PRO A 62 -4.55 7.93 12.59
C PRO A 62 -5.03 7.19 11.34
N LEU A 63 -6.35 6.97 11.25
CA LEU A 63 -6.99 6.33 10.09
C LEU A 63 -6.65 7.04 8.78
N GLN A 64 -6.71 8.37 8.80
CA GLN A 64 -6.37 9.28 7.71
C GLN A 64 -5.34 10.29 8.20
N PHE A 65 -4.64 10.92 7.27
CA PHE A 65 -3.92 12.14 7.61
C PHE A 65 -4.90 13.22 8.12
N PRO A 66 -4.45 14.13 9.00
CA PRO A 66 -5.18 15.36 9.30
C PRO A 66 -5.45 16.15 8.02
N ASP A 67 -6.56 16.90 7.98
CA ASP A 67 -7.02 17.62 6.78
C ASP A 67 -6.00 18.64 6.25
N GLU A 68 -5.12 19.16 7.12
CA GLU A 68 -4.07 20.10 6.77
C GLU A 68 -2.91 19.46 5.98
N VAL A 69 -2.80 18.12 6.01
CA VAL A 69 -1.75 17.37 5.34
C VAL A 69 -2.24 16.95 3.95
N THR A 70 -1.92 17.75 2.94
CA THR A 70 -2.39 17.57 1.56
C THR A 70 -1.27 17.30 0.57
N THR A 71 -0.01 17.42 0.99
CA THR A 71 1.17 17.26 0.14
C THR A 71 2.15 16.23 0.71
N SER A 72 3.01 15.68 -0.15
CA SER A 72 4.07 14.74 0.28
C SER A 72 5.05 15.36 1.28
N ALA A 73 5.34 16.66 1.16
CA ALA A 73 6.21 17.37 2.10
C ALA A 73 5.55 17.48 3.50
N GLN A 74 4.25 17.79 3.55
CA GLN A 74 3.50 17.81 4.80
C GLN A 74 3.35 16.40 5.41
N ALA A 75 3.17 15.38 4.59
CA ALA A 75 3.12 13.98 5.06
C ALA A 75 4.46 13.58 5.70
N LEU A 76 5.60 13.94 5.09
CA LEU A 76 6.91 13.72 5.68
C LEU A 76 7.08 14.48 7.00
N ALA A 77 6.70 15.76 7.04
CA ALA A 77 6.77 16.57 8.26
C ALA A 77 5.90 15.98 9.38
N PHE A 78 4.70 15.48 9.03
CA PHE A 78 3.81 14.78 9.95
C PHE A 78 4.51 13.57 10.61
N TYR A 79 5.22 12.75 9.84
CA TYR A 79 5.96 11.62 10.42
C TYR A 79 7.17 12.05 11.24
N GLN A 80 7.90 13.10 10.83
CA GLN A 80 9.06 13.62 11.55
C GLN A 80 8.67 14.19 12.92
N GLN A 81 7.48 14.80 13.02
CA GLN A 81 6.99 15.46 14.23
C GLN A 81 6.14 14.53 15.10
N TRP A 82 5.86 13.30 14.64
CA TRP A 82 5.01 12.34 15.34
C TRP A 82 5.52 12.07 16.75
N GLN A 83 4.61 12.25 17.72
CA GLN A 83 4.86 11.91 19.11
C GLN A 83 4.39 10.48 19.38
N PRO A 84 5.28 9.57 19.81
CA PRO A 84 4.93 8.19 20.05
C PRO A 84 3.77 8.04 21.03
N ARG A 85 2.80 7.20 20.71
CA ARG A 85 1.70 6.85 21.63
C ARG A 85 2.00 5.60 22.45
N GLY A 86 2.99 4.83 22.03
CA GLY A 86 3.47 3.65 22.73
C GLY A 86 4.77 3.12 22.11
N GLU A 87 5.16 1.92 22.52
CA GLU A 87 6.25 1.18 21.90
C GLU A 87 5.77 0.60 20.55
N HIS A 88 6.57 0.76 19.50
CA HIS A 88 6.25 0.16 18.19
C HIS A 88 6.22 -1.37 18.32
N GLY A 89 5.39 -2.02 17.52
CA GLY A 89 5.21 -3.47 17.55
C GLY A 89 4.33 -3.97 18.71
N THR A 90 3.67 -3.09 19.48
CA THR A 90 2.83 -3.50 20.63
C THR A 90 1.33 -3.30 20.44
N GLN A 91 0.90 -2.50 19.47
CA GLN A 91 -0.51 -2.18 19.21
C GLN A 91 -0.81 -2.25 17.71
N ARG A 92 -2.07 -2.53 17.35
CA ARG A 92 -2.54 -2.51 15.96
C ARG A 92 -3.54 -1.36 15.78
N CYS A 93 -3.24 -0.44 14.88
CA CYS A 93 -4.08 0.71 14.59
C CYS A 93 -4.19 0.93 13.07
N TYR A 94 -5.30 0.47 12.48
CA TYR A 94 -5.52 0.54 11.04
C TYR A 94 -5.40 1.98 10.52
N SER A 95 -4.53 2.20 9.53
CA SER A 95 -4.08 3.55 9.16
C SER A 95 -3.64 3.62 7.70
N ASN A 96 -4.23 4.56 6.94
CA ASN A 96 -3.76 4.92 5.60
C ASN A 96 -2.37 5.57 5.63
N PRO A 97 -2.04 6.51 6.54
CA PRO A 97 -0.68 6.99 6.72
C PRO A 97 0.35 5.88 6.99
N SER A 98 0.00 4.86 7.78
CA SER A 98 0.93 3.76 8.07
C SER A 98 1.24 2.96 6.80
N LEU A 99 0.20 2.48 6.10
CA LEU A 99 0.41 1.70 4.89
C LEU A 99 0.95 2.52 3.71
N GLY A 100 0.59 3.80 3.65
CA GLY A 100 1.12 4.74 2.67
C GLY A 100 2.64 4.83 2.75
N LEU A 101 3.17 5.01 3.96
CA LEU A 101 4.61 5.01 4.18
C LEU A 101 5.23 3.64 3.87
N PHE A 102 4.57 2.53 4.22
CA PHE A 102 5.05 1.19 3.84
C PHE A 102 5.25 1.04 2.32
N GLY A 103 4.29 1.52 1.50
CA GLY A 103 4.41 1.54 0.04
C GLY A 103 5.53 2.47 -0.47
N ASP A 104 5.64 3.68 0.10
CA ASP A 104 6.69 4.65 -0.24
C ASP A 104 8.09 4.12 0.09
N LEU A 105 8.27 3.45 1.24
CA LEU A 105 9.54 2.81 1.61
C LEU A 105 9.94 1.71 0.62
N ALA A 106 8.97 0.89 0.18
CA ALA A 106 9.19 -0.12 -0.86
C ALA A 106 9.56 0.49 -2.22
N ALA A 107 8.99 1.65 -2.55
CA ALA A 107 9.34 2.39 -3.76
C ALA A 107 10.74 3.00 -3.68
N ARG A 108 11.10 3.60 -2.54
CA ARG A 108 12.43 4.17 -2.26
C ARG A 108 13.53 3.13 -2.26
N ALA A 109 13.27 1.93 -1.72
CA ALA A 109 14.20 0.81 -1.77
C ALA A 109 14.59 0.43 -3.21
N GLN A 110 13.71 0.72 -4.18
CA GLN A 110 13.93 0.47 -5.60
C GLN A 110 14.31 1.73 -6.39
N GLN A 111 14.42 2.89 -5.72
CA GLN A 111 14.75 4.18 -6.33
C GLN A 111 13.84 4.56 -7.51
N ARG A 112 12.56 4.16 -7.44
CA ARG A 112 11.56 4.43 -8.48
C ARG A 112 10.26 4.93 -7.87
N PRO A 113 9.47 5.77 -8.58
CA PRO A 113 8.16 6.17 -8.10
C PRO A 113 7.24 4.97 -7.87
N PHE A 114 6.42 5.02 -6.81
CA PHE A 114 5.46 3.96 -6.51
C PHE A 114 4.52 3.68 -7.69
N ALA A 115 3.99 4.73 -8.31
CA ALA A 115 3.08 4.60 -9.44
C ALA A 115 3.69 3.86 -10.65
N ASP A 116 4.99 4.08 -10.92
CA ASP A 116 5.72 3.38 -11.98
C ASP A 116 5.95 1.92 -11.64
N LEU A 117 6.35 1.62 -10.40
CA LEU A 117 6.52 0.25 -9.95
C LEU A 117 5.20 -0.53 -10.01
N MET A 118 4.11 0.06 -9.55
CA MET A 118 2.80 -0.57 -9.63
C MET A 118 2.37 -0.78 -11.08
N SER A 119 2.35 0.28 -11.88
CA SER A 119 1.75 0.27 -13.23
C SER A 119 2.62 -0.42 -14.28
N GLN A 120 3.95 -0.41 -14.13
CA GLN A 120 4.89 -0.95 -15.12
C GLN A 120 5.56 -2.26 -14.67
N THR A 121 5.40 -2.65 -13.41
CA THR A 121 6.03 -3.87 -12.87
C THR A 121 4.99 -4.82 -12.29
N VAL A 122 4.32 -4.46 -11.19
CA VAL A 122 3.45 -5.39 -10.45
C VAL A 122 2.22 -5.78 -11.26
N LEU A 123 1.43 -4.82 -11.74
CA LEU A 123 0.21 -5.10 -12.48
C LEU A 123 0.48 -5.87 -13.80
N PRO A 124 1.49 -5.50 -14.62
CA PRO A 124 1.84 -6.27 -15.81
C PRO A 124 2.32 -7.69 -15.50
N GLN A 125 3.13 -7.90 -14.45
CA GLN A 125 3.61 -9.23 -14.09
C GLN A 125 2.50 -10.16 -13.59
N LEU A 126 1.44 -9.60 -12.99
CA LEU A 126 0.22 -10.32 -12.62
C LEU A 126 -0.75 -10.48 -13.83
N GLY A 127 -0.44 -9.85 -14.96
CA GLY A 127 -1.27 -9.86 -16.17
C GLY A 127 -2.61 -9.15 -15.98
N LEU A 128 -2.64 -8.13 -15.11
CA LEU A 128 -3.80 -7.29 -14.84
C LEU A 128 -3.78 -6.10 -15.82
N LYS A 129 -4.64 -6.17 -16.85
CA LYS A 129 -4.62 -5.23 -17.98
C LYS A 129 -5.61 -4.08 -17.83
N HIS A 130 -6.60 -4.24 -16.95
CA HIS A 130 -7.67 -3.31 -16.66
C HIS A 130 -7.68 -2.94 -15.16
N THR A 131 -6.48 -2.83 -14.59
CA THR A 131 -6.23 -2.36 -13.23
C THR A 131 -5.29 -1.16 -13.30
N TYR A 132 -5.65 -0.06 -12.65
CA TYR A 132 -4.97 1.22 -12.81
C TYR A 132 -4.91 2.00 -11.50
N LEU A 133 -3.85 2.79 -11.30
CA LEU A 133 -3.87 3.91 -10.35
C LEU A 133 -4.54 5.14 -10.98
N ALA A 134 -4.13 5.46 -12.21
CA ALA A 134 -4.72 6.49 -13.05
C ALA A 134 -5.36 5.85 -14.29
N VAL A 135 -6.68 5.98 -14.44
CA VAL A 135 -7.41 5.39 -15.58
C VAL A 135 -7.02 6.13 -16.88
N PRO A 136 -6.48 5.43 -17.89
CA PRO A 136 -6.04 6.07 -19.14
C PRO A 136 -7.21 6.61 -19.94
N ALA A 137 -6.96 7.62 -20.79
CA ALA A 137 -8.00 8.27 -21.61
C ALA A 137 -8.85 7.27 -22.42
N ALA A 138 -8.20 6.23 -22.98
CA ALA A 138 -8.88 5.18 -23.76
C ALA A 138 -9.86 4.33 -22.94
N ALA A 139 -9.72 4.29 -21.60
CA ALA A 139 -10.58 3.54 -20.70
C ALA A 139 -11.51 4.43 -19.85
N GLN A 140 -11.48 5.76 -20.03
CA GLN A 140 -12.31 6.68 -19.24
C GLN A 140 -13.82 6.41 -19.41
N GLY A 141 -14.25 5.99 -20.59
CA GLY A 141 -15.64 5.59 -20.84
C GLY A 141 -16.10 4.34 -20.07
N LEU A 142 -15.16 3.58 -19.51
CA LEU A 142 -15.43 2.40 -18.68
C LEU A 142 -15.42 2.73 -17.17
N TYR A 143 -14.96 3.91 -16.79
CA TYR A 143 -14.84 4.30 -15.38
C TYR A 143 -16.22 4.66 -14.82
N ALA A 144 -16.73 3.83 -13.91
CA ALA A 144 -17.99 4.09 -13.24
C ALA A 144 -18.02 5.47 -12.56
N GLN A 145 -19.23 6.03 -12.47
CA GLN A 145 -19.50 7.17 -11.62
C GLN A 145 -19.83 6.67 -10.21
N GLY A 146 -19.08 7.12 -9.20
CA GLY A 146 -19.45 6.92 -7.80
C GLY A 146 -20.52 7.93 -7.38
N TYR A 147 -21.31 7.57 -6.38
CA TYR A 147 -22.31 8.43 -5.77
C TYR A 147 -22.15 8.38 -4.26
N ASP A 148 -22.15 9.55 -3.61
CA ASP A 148 -22.09 9.63 -2.15
C ASP A 148 -23.47 9.40 -1.50
N ALA A 149 -23.55 9.51 -0.17
CA ALA A 149 -24.80 9.29 0.57
C ALA A 149 -25.90 10.34 0.28
N GLN A 150 -25.61 11.37 -0.52
CA GLN A 150 -26.56 12.37 -0.99
C GLN A 150 -26.81 12.25 -2.51
N ASP A 151 -26.46 11.11 -3.11
CA ASP A 151 -26.55 10.85 -4.56
C ASP A 151 -25.76 11.86 -5.42
N ARG A 152 -24.73 12.50 -4.85
CA ARG A 152 -23.87 13.41 -5.61
C ARG A 152 -22.77 12.60 -6.29
N ALA A 153 -22.53 12.93 -7.56
CA ALA A 153 -21.45 12.33 -8.34
C ALA A 153 -20.08 12.61 -7.70
N VAL A 154 -19.39 11.56 -7.30
CA VAL A 154 -18.04 11.62 -6.70
C VAL A 154 -17.13 10.56 -7.30
N ARG A 155 -15.83 10.88 -7.31
CA ARG A 155 -14.72 9.94 -7.52
C ARG A 155 -13.66 10.26 -6.48
N VAL A 156 -12.75 9.32 -6.24
CA VAL A 156 -11.66 9.50 -5.26
C VAL A 156 -10.85 10.77 -5.58
N ASN A 157 -10.65 11.60 -4.57
CA ASN A 157 -9.83 12.80 -4.66
C ASN A 157 -8.33 12.44 -4.53
N PRO A 158 -7.42 13.22 -5.15
CA PRO A 158 -5.99 13.07 -4.89
C PRO A 158 -5.66 13.41 -3.44
N GLY A 159 -4.62 12.78 -2.91
CA GLY A 159 -4.14 13.03 -1.55
C GLY A 159 -2.81 12.33 -1.28
N PRO A 160 -2.12 12.68 -0.20
CA PRO A 160 -0.87 12.03 0.18
C PRO A 160 -1.11 10.54 0.42
N PHE A 161 -0.29 9.73 -0.26
CA PHE A 161 -0.37 8.26 -0.30
C PHE A 161 -1.71 7.67 -0.74
N ALA A 162 -2.49 8.40 -1.55
CA ALA A 162 -3.71 7.86 -2.11
C ALA A 162 -3.45 6.59 -2.94
N ASP A 163 -2.42 6.60 -3.79
CA ASP A 163 -2.07 5.47 -4.66
C ASP A 163 -1.70 4.22 -3.84
N GLU A 164 -0.89 4.39 -2.80
CA GLU A 164 -0.43 3.33 -1.92
C GLU A 164 -1.56 2.75 -1.05
N ALA A 165 -2.51 3.57 -0.62
CA ALA A 165 -3.49 3.16 0.38
C ALA A 165 -4.87 2.81 -0.17
N TYR A 166 -5.32 3.47 -1.24
CA TYR A 166 -6.70 3.33 -1.74
C TYR A 166 -6.91 3.69 -3.23
N GLY A 167 -5.84 3.76 -4.02
CA GLY A 167 -5.88 4.36 -5.36
C GLY A 167 -6.19 3.41 -6.53
N ILE A 168 -6.34 2.11 -6.32
CA ILE A 168 -6.61 1.16 -7.42
C ILE A 168 -8.05 1.32 -7.94
N LYS A 169 -8.15 1.31 -9.26
CA LYS A 169 -9.39 1.12 -10.03
C LYS A 169 -9.23 -0.14 -10.87
N THR A 170 -10.18 -1.06 -10.79
CA THR A 170 -10.12 -2.34 -11.51
C THR A 170 -11.51 -2.77 -11.97
N ASP A 171 -11.57 -3.69 -12.94
CA ASP A 171 -12.79 -4.39 -13.29
C ASP A 171 -12.92 -5.72 -12.52
N VAL A 172 -14.09 -6.35 -12.61
CA VAL A 172 -14.34 -7.62 -11.92
C VAL A 172 -13.48 -8.77 -12.46
N VAL A 173 -13.07 -8.71 -13.74
CA VAL A 173 -12.30 -9.78 -14.40
C VAL A 173 -10.87 -9.79 -13.87
N ASP A 174 -10.23 -8.65 -13.80
CA ASP A 174 -8.89 -8.46 -13.23
C ASP A 174 -8.91 -8.67 -11.71
N ALA A 175 -9.92 -8.20 -10.98
CA ALA A 175 -10.05 -8.49 -9.55
C ALA A 175 -10.13 -10.01 -9.27
N MET A 176 -10.95 -10.74 -10.05
CA MET A 176 -11.03 -12.20 -9.94
C MET A 176 -9.72 -12.90 -10.36
N ARG A 177 -9.02 -12.35 -11.35
CA ARG A 177 -7.69 -12.82 -11.73
C ARG A 177 -6.69 -12.64 -10.60
N TYR A 178 -6.67 -11.47 -9.95
CA TYR A 178 -5.82 -11.20 -8.80
C TYR A 178 -6.08 -12.19 -7.67
N VAL A 179 -7.34 -12.41 -7.28
CA VAL A 179 -7.72 -13.41 -6.27
C VAL A 179 -7.27 -14.82 -6.67
N ARG A 180 -7.46 -15.23 -7.93
CA ARG A 180 -7.00 -16.55 -8.40
C ARG A 180 -5.48 -16.70 -8.28
N LEU A 181 -4.72 -15.66 -8.59
CA LEU A 181 -3.26 -15.68 -8.46
C LEU A 181 -2.82 -15.81 -7.01
N GLN A 182 -3.52 -15.17 -6.07
CA GLN A 182 -3.27 -15.36 -4.64
C GLN A 182 -3.53 -16.82 -4.21
N LEU A 183 -4.62 -17.44 -4.69
CA LEU A 183 -4.97 -18.83 -4.35
C LEU A 183 -4.09 -19.88 -5.06
N GLN A 184 -3.62 -19.59 -6.26
CA GLN A 184 -2.92 -20.54 -7.14
C GLN A 184 -1.69 -19.89 -7.79
N PRO A 185 -0.64 -19.58 -7.02
CA PRO A 185 0.51 -18.83 -7.52
C PRO A 185 1.49 -19.67 -8.35
N ASP A 186 1.27 -20.99 -8.52
CA ASP A 186 2.23 -21.94 -9.09
C ASP A 186 2.83 -21.56 -10.44
N ARG A 187 2.03 -20.86 -11.27
CA ARG A 187 2.40 -20.41 -12.62
C ARG A 187 3.13 -19.06 -12.64
N LEU A 188 3.25 -18.38 -11.50
CA LEU A 188 3.99 -17.13 -11.39
C LEU A 188 5.49 -17.36 -11.28
N THR A 189 6.27 -16.31 -11.48
CA THR A 189 7.72 -16.32 -11.29
C THR A 189 8.06 -16.72 -9.84
N PRO A 190 9.25 -17.29 -9.57
CA PRO A 190 9.66 -17.62 -8.21
C PRO A 190 9.56 -16.44 -7.24
N ALA A 191 9.95 -15.23 -7.68
CA ALA A 191 9.87 -14.02 -6.86
C ALA A 191 8.42 -13.65 -6.50
N LEU A 192 7.47 -13.76 -7.44
CA LEU A 192 6.05 -13.50 -7.15
C LEU A 192 5.42 -14.56 -6.27
N LYS A 193 5.80 -15.83 -6.43
CA LYS A 193 5.36 -16.90 -5.51
C LYS A 193 5.81 -16.61 -4.08
N GLN A 194 7.06 -16.19 -3.91
CA GLN A 194 7.59 -15.78 -2.62
C GLN A 194 6.89 -14.51 -2.11
N ALA A 195 6.60 -13.54 -2.97
CA ALA A 195 5.85 -12.34 -2.60
C ALA A 195 4.46 -12.67 -2.06
N ILE A 196 3.74 -13.59 -2.71
CA ILE A 196 2.42 -14.05 -2.26
C ILE A 196 2.52 -14.80 -0.92
N ALA A 197 3.55 -15.63 -0.73
CA ALA A 197 3.78 -16.29 0.54
C ALA A 197 4.05 -15.29 1.69
N ILE A 198 4.81 -14.23 1.41
CA ILE A 198 5.04 -13.11 2.34
C ILE A 198 3.71 -12.44 2.69
N THR A 199 2.86 -12.10 1.72
CA THR A 199 1.56 -11.46 2.01
C THR A 199 0.57 -12.38 2.74
N HIS A 200 0.76 -13.69 2.67
CA HIS A 200 -0.06 -14.69 3.38
C HIS A 200 0.52 -15.08 4.76
N THR A 201 1.59 -14.45 5.20
CA THR A 201 2.18 -14.69 6.51
C THR A 201 1.56 -13.77 7.55
N GLY A 202 1.21 -14.32 8.71
CA GLY A 202 0.84 -13.53 9.89
C GLY A 202 2.07 -13.01 10.61
N TYR A 203 2.14 -11.71 10.88
CA TYR A 203 3.31 -11.05 11.45
C TYR A 203 3.07 -10.43 12.81
N PHE A 204 1.84 -10.03 13.09
CA PHE A 204 1.50 -9.38 14.34
C PHE A 204 0.21 -9.95 14.91
N GLN A 205 0.14 -10.11 16.23
CA GLN A 205 -1.03 -10.68 16.89
C GLN A 205 -1.54 -9.73 17.98
N VAL A 206 -2.83 -9.40 17.91
CA VAL A 206 -3.53 -8.63 18.95
C VAL A 206 -4.78 -9.39 19.36
N GLY A 207 -4.74 -9.96 20.56
CA GLY A 207 -5.79 -10.87 21.02
C GLY A 207 -5.94 -12.05 20.05
N ALA A 208 -7.16 -12.24 19.54
CA ALA A 208 -7.47 -13.30 18.56
C ALA A 208 -7.15 -12.92 17.10
N MET A 209 -6.76 -11.67 16.82
CA MET A 209 -6.48 -11.21 15.46
C MET A 209 -5.02 -11.45 15.10
N THR A 210 -4.79 -12.17 14.00
CA THR A 210 -3.48 -12.23 13.33
C THR A 210 -3.50 -11.27 12.14
N GLN A 211 -2.53 -10.36 12.10
CA GLN A 211 -2.35 -9.37 11.05
C GLN A 211 -1.20 -9.80 10.13
N GLY A 212 -1.51 -9.95 8.84
CA GLY A 212 -0.51 -10.08 7.77
C GLY A 212 -0.17 -8.73 7.13
N LEU A 213 0.28 -8.74 5.88
CA LEU A 213 0.47 -7.53 5.06
C LEU A 213 -0.72 -7.30 4.12
#